data_AF-A0A430FHK0-F1
#
_entry.id   AF-A0A430FHK0-F1
#
_cell.length_a   1.000
_cell.length_b   1.000
_cell.length_c   1.000
_cell.angle_alpha   90.00
_cell.angle_beta   90.00
_cell.angle_gamma   90.00
#
_symmetry.space_group_name_H-M   'P 1'
#
loop_
_entity.id
_entity.type
_entity.pdbx_description
1 polymer ?
#
loop_
_entity_poly.entity_id
_entity_poly.type
_entity_poly.pdbx_seq_one_letter_code
_entity_poly.pdbx_strand_id
1 'polypeptide(L)'
;MGDVRQEMERLRPVYETGVLRLLLRTNSRMYVALLRSAFDPLTTELPREILEDRLAQGLRGLAEIGDYTLAEDQTYQSASRLILGELTREGAGDYAWLANSLDVGTHRFLYRLTARAHRAIDALTRLDDDTQNLSGAQANSIIM
;
A
#
# COMPACT_ATOMS: atom_id res chain seq x y z
N MET A 1 3.39 15.87 -8.39
CA MET A 1 2.29 14.90 -8.14
C MET A 1 1.47 14.52 -9.39
N GLY A 2 1.66 15.17 -10.56
CA GLY A 2 0.89 14.89 -11.78
C GLY A 2 1.37 13.69 -12.63
N ASP A 3 2.68 13.43 -12.66
CA ASP A 3 3.27 12.44 -13.58
C ASP A 3 2.86 10.99 -13.27
N VAL A 4 2.71 10.68 -11.99
CA VAL A 4 2.35 9.33 -11.54
C VAL A 4 0.97 8.95 -12.05
N ARG A 5 -0.03 9.82 -11.83
CA ARG A 5 -1.41 9.56 -12.25
C ARG A 5 -1.53 9.37 -13.75
N GLN A 6 -0.77 10.14 -14.54
CA GLN A 6 -0.76 10.04 -15.99
C GLN A 6 -0.10 8.74 -16.49
N GLU A 7 0.98 8.30 -15.83
CA GLU A 7 1.61 7.02 -16.13
C GLU A 7 0.74 5.83 -15.71
N MET A 8 0.02 5.95 -14.58
CA MET A 8 -1.01 4.96 -14.19
C MET A 8 -2.15 4.87 -15.22
N GLU A 9 -2.57 6.01 -15.78
CA GLU A 9 -3.60 6.09 -16.83
C GLU A 9 -3.13 5.41 -18.12
N ARG A 10 -1.83 5.49 -18.45
CA ARG A 10 -1.22 4.81 -19.61
C ARG A 10 -1.22 3.30 -19.48
N LEU A 11 -1.04 2.78 -18.27
CA LEU A 11 -1.04 1.35 -18.00
C LEU A 11 -2.46 0.76 -17.81
N ARG A 12 -3.51 1.56 -18.05
CA ARG A 12 -4.92 1.14 -17.95
C ARG A 12 -5.27 -0.20 -18.60
N PRO A 13 -4.75 -0.56 -19.78
CA PRO A 13 -5.10 -1.81 -20.44
C PRO A 13 -4.48 -3.04 -19.77
N VAL A 14 -3.37 -2.87 -19.06
CA VAL A 14 -2.60 -3.97 -18.44
C VAL A 14 -3.09 -4.28 -17.02
N TYR A 15 -3.76 -3.31 -16.39
CA TYR A 15 -4.30 -3.45 -15.04
C TYR A 15 -5.82 -3.57 -15.10
N GLU A 16 -6.33 -4.72 -14.62
CA GLU A 16 -7.77 -4.91 -14.37
C GLU A 16 -8.34 -3.66 -13.71
N THR A 17 -9.49 -3.16 -14.18
CA THR A 17 -10.12 -1.90 -13.75
C THR A 17 -10.14 -1.70 -12.23
N GLY A 18 -10.19 -2.79 -11.46
CA GLY A 18 -10.10 -2.75 -10.00
C GLY A 18 -8.74 -2.38 -9.42
N VAL A 19 -7.62 -2.82 -10.02
CA VAL A 19 -6.25 -2.54 -9.52
C VAL A 19 -5.97 -1.04 -9.61
N LEU A 20 -6.31 -0.44 -10.75
CA LEU A 20 -6.18 0.99 -10.97
C LEU A 20 -7.06 1.79 -10.01
N ARG A 21 -8.30 1.33 -9.77
CA ARG A 21 -9.19 1.97 -8.79
C ARG A 21 -8.59 1.97 -7.38
N LEU A 22 -7.89 0.92 -6.97
CA LEU A 22 -7.15 0.92 -5.70
C LEU A 22 -5.98 1.90 -5.73
N LEU A 23 -5.20 1.91 -6.82
CA LEU A 23 -4.02 2.75 -6.95
C LEU A 23 -4.33 4.25 -7.12
N LEU A 24 -5.52 4.58 -7.62
CA LEU A 24 -6.01 5.96 -7.73
C LEU A 24 -6.57 6.52 -6.40
N ARG A 25 -6.71 5.69 -5.35
CA ARG A 25 -7.11 6.19 -4.03
C ARG A 25 -6.08 7.16 -3.47
N THR A 26 -6.56 8.12 -2.69
CA THR A 26 -5.70 8.96 -1.85
C THR A 26 -4.81 8.05 -1.00
N ASN A 27 -3.52 8.40 -0.88
CA ASN A 27 -2.52 7.68 -0.09
C ASN A 27 -2.16 6.27 -0.58
N SER A 28 -2.52 5.86 -1.81
CA SER A 28 -2.22 4.51 -2.33
C SER A 28 -0.75 4.07 -2.21
N ARG A 29 0.19 4.99 -2.49
CA ARG A 29 1.64 4.74 -2.30
C ARG A 29 2.01 4.49 -0.84
N MET A 30 1.48 5.32 0.06
CA MET A 30 1.69 5.16 1.51
C MET A 30 1.13 3.82 1.97
N TYR A 31 -0.08 3.46 1.55
CA TYR A 31 -0.68 2.16 1.87
C TYR A 31 0.16 1.00 1.36
N VAL A 32 0.65 1.07 0.12
CA VAL A 32 1.51 0.03 -0.44
C VAL A 32 2.81 -0.11 0.34
N ALA A 33 3.45 0.99 0.73
CA ALA A 33 4.65 0.95 1.57
C ALA A 33 4.36 0.29 2.93
N LEU A 34 3.27 0.69 3.59
CA LEU A 34 2.84 0.11 4.87
C LEU A 34 2.50 -1.37 4.75
N LEU A 35 1.79 -1.78 3.69
CA LEU A 35 1.41 -3.18 3.47
C LEU A 35 2.62 -4.06 3.18
N ARG A 36 3.59 -3.58 2.39
CA ARG A 36 4.86 -4.30 2.15
C ARG A 36 5.66 -4.48 3.42
N SER A 37 5.71 -3.44 4.26
CA SER A 37 6.41 -3.51 5.56
C SER A 37 5.69 -4.41 6.55
N ALA A 38 4.35 -4.37 6.59
CA ALA A 38 3.56 -5.15 7.54
C ALA A 38 3.47 -6.63 7.18
N PHE A 39 3.42 -6.98 5.88
CA PHE A 39 3.29 -8.35 5.40
C PHE A 39 4.60 -8.83 4.74
N ASP A 40 5.47 -9.44 5.54
CA ASP A 40 6.68 -10.09 5.07
C ASP A 40 6.72 -11.54 5.57
N PRO A 41 6.46 -12.55 4.70
CA PRO A 41 6.10 -12.43 3.29
C PRO A 41 4.68 -11.88 3.06
N LEU A 42 4.40 -11.37 1.85
CA LEU A 42 3.10 -10.77 1.47
C LEU A 42 1.90 -11.73 1.63
N THR A 43 2.14 -13.03 1.65
CA THR A 43 1.10 -14.08 1.80
C THR A 43 0.72 -14.35 3.26
N THR A 44 1.34 -13.66 4.22
CA THR A 44 1.08 -13.85 5.65
C THR A 44 -0.34 -13.43 6.04
N GLU A 45 -0.96 -14.14 6.99
CA GLU A 45 -2.15 -13.67 7.69
C GLU A 45 -1.76 -13.17 9.09
N LEU A 46 -2.33 -12.04 9.51
CA LEU A 46 -1.98 -11.41 10.79
C LEU A 46 -3.22 -11.18 11.66
N PRO A 47 -3.15 -11.48 12.97
CA PRO A 47 -4.13 -10.99 13.93
C PRO A 47 -4.18 -9.46 13.93
N ARG A 48 -5.35 -8.90 14.25
CA ARG A 48 -5.60 -7.46 14.28
C ARG A 48 -4.52 -6.69 15.05
N GLU A 49 -4.22 -7.12 16.26
CA GLU A 49 -3.30 -6.45 17.17
C GLU A 49 -1.88 -6.39 16.59
N ILE A 50 -1.40 -7.48 16.00
CA ILE A 50 -0.08 -7.55 15.37
C ILE A 50 -0.04 -6.64 14.13
N LEU A 51 -1.11 -6.62 13.35
CA LEU A 51 -1.20 -5.76 12.18
C LEU A 51 -1.23 -4.27 12.56
N GLU A 52 -2.02 -3.88 13.56
CA GLU A 52 -2.06 -2.49 14.06
C GLU A 52 -0.68 -2.03 14.55
N ASP A 53 0.07 -2.89 15.25
CA ASP A 53 1.41 -2.58 15.76
C ASP A 53 2.42 -2.43 14.61
N ARG A 54 2.40 -3.33 13.62
CA ARG A 54 3.26 -3.23 12.43
C ARG A 54 2.95 -1.98 11.60
N LEU A 55 1.67 -1.64 11.44
CA LEU A 55 1.27 -0.40 10.78
C LEU A 55 1.74 0.83 11.55
N ALA A 56 1.64 0.84 12.88
CA ALA A 56 2.14 1.95 13.70
C ALA A 56 3.66 2.13 13.57
N GLN A 57 4.41 1.02 13.53
CA GLN A 57 5.86 1.04 13.28
C GLN A 57 6.18 1.55 11.86
N GLY A 58 5.46 1.09 10.84
CA GLY A 58 5.62 1.57 9.47
C GLY A 58 5.35 3.07 9.34
N LEU A 59 4.31 3.58 10.00
CA LEU A 59 4.00 5.02 10.02
C LEU A 59 5.10 5.85 10.67
N ARG A 60 5.72 5.33 11.73
CA ARG A 60 6.87 5.98 12.35
C ARG A 60 8.05 6.07 11.38
N GLY A 61 8.37 4.97 10.69
CA GLY A 61 9.43 4.97 9.67
C GLY A 61 9.15 5.94 8.52
N LEU A 62 7.89 6.04 8.07
CA LEU A 62 7.50 7.03 7.06
C LEU A 62 7.60 8.47 7.57
N ALA A 63 7.28 8.72 8.84
CA ALA A 63 7.43 10.05 9.44
C ALA A 63 8.89 10.48 9.56
N GLU A 64 9.79 9.54 9.89
CA GLU A 64 11.23 9.80 10.00
C GLU A 64 11.85 10.27 8.67
N ILE A 65 11.32 9.79 7.53
CA ILE A 65 11.76 10.20 6.19
C ILE A 65 10.92 11.34 5.59
N GLY A 66 9.93 11.86 6.32
CA GLY A 66 9.07 12.97 5.87
C GLY A 66 7.91 12.59 4.95
N ASP A 67 7.65 11.30 4.73
CA ASP A 67 6.58 10.78 3.86
C ASP A 67 5.24 10.59 4.59
N TYR A 68 5.21 10.83 5.90
CA TYR A 68 3.98 10.84 6.69
C TYR A 68 4.01 11.96 7.74
N THR A 69 2.88 12.63 7.93
CA THR A 69 2.71 13.63 8.99
C THR A 69 1.62 13.19 9.94
N LEU A 70 1.98 13.02 11.21
CA LEU A 70 1.05 12.70 12.27
C LEU A 70 0.23 13.95 12.63
N ALA A 71 -1.09 13.80 12.77
CA ALA A 71 -1.95 14.91 13.21
C ALA A 71 -1.64 15.31 14.67
N GLU A 72 -1.86 16.59 15.01
CA GLU A 72 -1.42 17.21 16.28
C GLU A 72 -1.83 16.44 17.54
N ASP A 73 -3.03 15.86 17.57
CA ASP A 73 -3.57 15.10 18.71
C ASP A 73 -3.57 13.58 18.51
N GLN A 74 -2.85 13.10 17.51
CA GLN A 74 -2.88 11.69 17.11
C GLN A 74 -1.62 10.96 17.57
N THR A 75 -1.79 9.73 18.06
CA THR A 75 -0.69 8.78 18.26
C THR A 75 -0.56 7.85 17.04
N TYR A 76 0.62 7.28 16.81
CA TYR A 76 0.80 6.26 15.76
C TYR A 76 -0.16 5.07 15.91
N GLN A 77 -0.52 4.69 17.14
CA GLN A 77 -1.49 3.63 17.39
C GLN A 77 -2.91 4.02 16.97
N SER A 78 -3.32 5.26 17.27
CA SER A 78 -4.61 5.76 16.81
C SER A 78 -4.65 5.93 15.28
N ALA A 79 -3.52 6.35 14.67
CA ALA A 79 -3.39 6.44 13.22
C ALA A 79 -3.47 5.05 12.55
N SER A 80 -2.78 4.05 13.10
CA SER A 80 -2.79 2.69 12.55
C SER A 80 -4.19 2.07 12.56
N ARG A 81 -4.98 2.32 13.61
CA ARG A 81 -6.39 1.90 13.68
C ARG A 81 -7.25 2.52 12.59
N LEU A 82 -7.09 3.82 12.33
CA LEU A 82 -7.82 4.51 11.26
C LEU A 82 -7.43 3.94 9.89
N ILE A 83 -6.13 3.79 9.65
CA ILE A 83 -5.61 3.24 8.39
C ILE A 83 -6.08 1.80 8.19
N LEU A 84 -6.09 0.96 9.23
CA LEU A 84 -6.65 -0.39 9.13
C LEU A 84 -8.13 -0.35 8.71
N GLY A 85 -8.90 0.60 9.24
CA GLY A 85 -10.28 0.84 8.82
C GLY A 85 -10.42 1.27 7.35
N GLU A 86 -9.46 2.04 6.83
CA GLU A 86 -9.43 2.46 5.43
C GLU A 86 -9.02 1.31 4.49
N LEU A 87 -8.04 0.51 4.90
CA LEU A 87 -7.52 -0.62 4.14
C LEU A 87 -8.55 -1.76 4.01
N THR A 88 -9.43 -1.91 5.00
CA THR A 88 -10.51 -2.91 5.03
C THR A 88 -11.80 -2.44 4.36
N ARG A 89 -11.93 -1.12 4.11
CA ARG A 89 -13.13 -0.56 3.48
C ARG A 89 -13.14 -0.81 1.98
N GLU A 90 -14.23 -1.41 1.51
CA GLU A 90 -14.62 -1.39 0.12
C GLU A 90 -15.04 0.05 -0.24
N GLY A 91 -14.16 0.78 -0.92
CA GLY A 91 -14.46 2.12 -1.45
C GLY A 91 -15.42 2.03 -2.65
N ALA A 92 -15.80 3.18 -3.21
CA ALA A 92 -16.74 3.25 -4.32
C ALA A 92 -16.32 2.33 -5.50
N GLY A 93 -17.05 1.23 -5.70
CA GLY A 93 -16.74 0.21 -6.70
C GLY A 93 -16.16 -1.10 -6.18
N ASP A 94 -16.32 -1.41 -4.88
CA ASP A 94 -16.34 -2.73 -4.23
C ASP A 94 -15.01 -3.48 -3.99
N TYR A 95 -13.92 -2.78 -3.66
CA TYR A 95 -12.64 -3.47 -3.42
C TYR A 95 -11.85 -2.94 -2.23
N ALA A 96 -11.37 -3.84 -1.38
CA ALA A 96 -10.52 -3.51 -0.23
C ALA A 96 -9.05 -3.93 -0.47
N TRP A 97 -8.14 -3.30 0.26
CA TRP A 97 -6.74 -3.73 0.32
C TRP A 97 -6.59 -5.00 1.15
N LEU A 98 -7.36 -5.09 2.23
CA LEU A 98 -7.35 -6.21 3.16
C LEU A 98 -8.70 -6.92 3.19
N ALA A 99 -8.64 -8.24 3.26
CA ALA A 99 -9.76 -9.07 3.68
C ALA A 99 -9.50 -9.54 5.11
N ASN A 100 -10.57 -9.75 5.87
CA ASN A 100 -10.48 -10.40 7.17
C ASN A 100 -11.43 -11.60 7.28
N SER A 101 -11.09 -12.51 8.17
CA SER A 101 -11.92 -13.66 8.53
C SER A 101 -11.78 -13.95 10.01
N LEU A 102 -12.87 -14.37 10.65
CA LEU A 102 -12.85 -14.81 12.04
C LEU A 102 -12.20 -16.20 12.11
N ASP A 103 -11.07 -16.30 12.80
CA ASP A 103 -10.54 -17.58 13.25
C ASP A 103 -11.34 -18.03 14.47
N VAL A 104 -12.13 -19.09 14.27
CA VAL A 104 -13.02 -19.66 15.30
C VAL A 104 -12.21 -20.31 16.42
N GLY A 105 -11.00 -20.79 16.16
CA GLY A 105 -10.15 -21.42 17.17
C GLY A 105 -9.66 -20.42 18.21
N THR A 106 -9.17 -19.26 17.75
CA THR A 106 -8.61 -18.22 18.62
C THR A 106 -9.59 -17.09 18.95
N HIS A 107 -10.77 -17.07 18.32
CA HIS A 107 -11.76 -15.98 18.40
C HIS A 107 -11.18 -14.61 17.99
N ARG A 108 -10.26 -14.61 17.03
CA ARG A 108 -9.58 -13.41 16.52
C ARG A 108 -9.84 -13.23 15.04
N PHE A 109 -9.87 -11.98 14.60
CA PHE A 109 -9.86 -11.68 13.18
C PHE A 109 -8.45 -11.77 12.63
N LEU A 110 -8.27 -12.60 11.60
CA LEU A 110 -7.08 -12.66 10.79
C LEU A 110 -7.25 -11.79 9.56
N TYR A 111 -6.20 -11.07 9.19
CA TYR A 111 -6.16 -10.14 8.07
C TYR A 111 -5.15 -10.62 7.05
N ARG A 112 -5.52 -10.56 5.77
CA ARG A 112 -4.65 -10.88 4.63
C ARG A 112 -4.81 -9.87 3.52
N LEU A 113 -3.79 -9.76 2.68
CA LEU A 113 -3.88 -9.00 1.44
C LEU A 113 -4.93 -9.63 0.51
N THR A 114 -5.73 -8.80 -0.16
CA THR A 114 -6.58 -9.29 -1.24
C THR A 114 -5.72 -9.64 -2.45
N ALA A 115 -6.20 -10.55 -3.32
CA ALA A 115 -5.52 -10.88 -4.58
C ALA A 115 -5.21 -9.63 -5.42
N ARG A 116 -6.00 -8.58 -5.24
CA ARG A 116 -5.80 -7.32 -5.92
C ARG A 116 -4.79 -6.40 -5.27
N ALA A 117 -4.71 -6.38 -3.94
CA ALA A 117 -3.63 -5.69 -3.25
C ALA A 117 -2.28 -6.26 -3.68
N HIS A 118 -2.15 -7.59 -3.80
CA HIS A 118 -0.96 -8.22 -4.39
C HIS A 118 -0.62 -7.66 -5.76
N ARG A 119 -1.59 -7.68 -6.70
CA ARG A 119 -1.38 -7.13 -8.05
C ARG A 119 -1.03 -5.65 -8.06
N ALA A 120 -1.62 -4.86 -7.15
CA ALA A 120 -1.33 -3.43 -7.03
C ALA A 120 0.09 -3.17 -6.49
N ILE A 121 0.55 -3.97 -5.54
CA ILE A 121 1.92 -3.92 -5.03
C ILE A 121 2.92 -4.31 -6.14
N ASP A 122 2.64 -5.38 -6.87
CA ASP A 122 3.48 -5.82 -8.01
C ASP A 122 3.54 -4.76 -9.12
N ALA A 123 2.39 -4.15 -9.43
CA ALA A 123 2.27 -3.07 -10.42
C ALA A 123 3.15 -1.87 -10.09
N LEU A 124 3.11 -1.41 -8.84
CA LEU A 124 3.96 -0.29 -8.40
C LEU A 124 5.43 -0.66 -8.35
N THR A 125 5.76 -1.89 -7.92
CA THR A 125 7.15 -2.36 -7.89
C THR A 125 7.77 -2.31 -9.29
N ARG A 126 7.05 -2.83 -10.30
CA ARG A 126 7.50 -2.78 -11.69
C ARG A 126 7.66 -1.35 -12.21
N LEU A 127 6.74 -0.45 -11.84
CA LEU A 127 6.82 0.95 -12.24
C LEU A 127 8.04 1.65 -11.63
N ASP A 128 8.35 1.38 -10.37
CA ASP A 128 9.53 1.93 -9.70
C ASP A 128 10.83 1.39 -10.36
N ASP A 129 10.88 0.09 -10.66
CA ASP A 129 12.02 -0.54 -11.35
C ASP A 129 12.21 0.05 -12.76
N ASP A 130 11.13 0.19 -13.54
CA ASP A 130 11.17 0.78 -14.88
C ASP A 130 11.61 2.24 -14.84
N THR A 131 11.15 3.01 -13.86
CA THR A 131 11.55 4.42 -13.67
C THR A 131 13.04 4.51 -13.33
N GLN A 132 13.56 3.64 -12.47
CA GLN A 132 14.99 3.60 -12.16
C GLN A 132 15.83 3.20 -13.37
N ASN A 133 15.40 2.21 -14.15
CA ASN A 133 16.07 1.78 -15.37
C ASN A 133 16.12 2.90 -16.42
N LEU A 134 15.03 3.64 -16.60
CA LEU A 134 14.96 4.79 -17.51
C LEU A 134 15.86 5.94 -17.03
N SER A 135 15.85 6.25 -15.72
CA SER A 135 16.74 7.26 -15.13
C SER A 135 18.22 6.90 -15.29
N GLY A 136 18.57 5.62 -15.13
CA GLY A 136 19.94 5.14 -15.34
C GLY A 136 20.37 5.19 -16.81
N ALA A 137 19.46 4.86 -17.74
CA ALA A 137 19.72 4.94 -19.17
C ALA A 137 19.90 6.39 -19.67
N GLN A 138 19.14 7.34 -19.12
CA GLN A 138 19.31 8.77 -19.44
C GLN A 138 20.58 9.37 -18.80
N ALA A 139 20.94 8.97 -17.58
CA ALA A 139 22.20 9.40 -16.96
C ALA A 139 23.44 8.96 -17.76
N ASN A 140 23.41 7.76 -18.34
CA ASN A 140 24.47 7.26 -19.21
C ASN A 140 24.48 7.86 -20.62
N SER A 141 23.43 8.58 -21.04
CA SER A 141 23.36 9.22 -22.36
C SER A 141 23.85 10.68 -22.37
N ILE A 142 24.12 11.28 -21.20
CA ILE A 142 24.61 12.67 -21.07
C ILE A 142 26.15 12.71 -20.96
N ILE A 143 26.81 11.56 -20.81
CA ILE A 143 28.27 11.43 -20.62
C ILE A 143 28.99 10.95 -21.91
N MET A 144 28.32 10.85 -23.06
CA MET A 144 28.95 10.47 -24.34
C MET A 144 28.94 11.60 -25.37
#